data_AF-A0A957ZMX5-F1
#
_entry.id   AF-A0A957ZMX5-F1
#
_cell.length_a   1.000
_cell.length_b   1.000
_cell.length_c   1.000
_cell.angle_alpha   90.00
_cell.angle_beta   90.00
_cell.angle_gamma   90.00
#
_symmetry.space_group_name_H-M   'P 1'
#
loop_
_entity.id
_entity.type
_entity.pdbx_description
1 polymer ?
#
loop_
_entity_poly.entity_id
_entity_poly.type
_entity_poly.pdbx_seq_one_letter_code
_entity_poly.pdbx_strand_id
1 'polypeptide(L)'
;MRPAKRTEPQALVAYEPADWADCPTTPSATQAGLGLIALGPHLWPVTWQPADWLVAVLADQIVQQGPLGSPVRGPVLFCCLKAFDLQRQYYPASGVAQADWRLTQPAEVETWAGSEQQVIYFVFCDPVRWAGLRAIALQGPLLTEVLRRQRPLESLTAYADLVG
;
A
#
# COMPACT_ATOMS: atom_id res chain seq x y z
N MET A 1 8.10 0.51 29.88
CA MET A 1 7.57 0.57 28.50
C MET A 1 7.48 -0.85 27.98
N ARG A 2 6.27 -1.35 27.67
CA ARG A 2 6.09 -2.68 27.08
C ARG A 2 6.40 -2.59 25.58
N PRO A 3 7.15 -3.53 24.99
CA PRO A 3 7.30 -3.58 23.54
C PRO A 3 5.92 -3.75 22.90
N ALA A 4 5.66 -3.02 21.81
CA ALA A 4 4.48 -3.23 20.98
C ALA A 4 4.35 -4.72 20.68
N LYS A 5 3.20 -5.30 21.00
CA LYS A 5 2.90 -6.70 20.69
C LYS A 5 3.04 -6.83 19.18
N ARG A 6 4.09 -7.51 18.72
CA ARG A 6 4.22 -7.96 17.34
C ARG A 6 2.93 -8.72 17.02
N THR A 7 2.09 -8.14 16.17
CA THR A 7 0.86 -8.75 15.68
C THR A 7 1.22 -10.17 15.25
N GLU A 8 0.50 -11.17 15.76
CA GLU A 8 0.69 -12.58 15.38
C GLU A 8 0.80 -12.69 13.85
N PRO A 9 1.61 -13.61 13.31
CA PRO A 9 1.79 -13.73 11.87
C PRO A 9 0.43 -13.99 11.23
N GLN A 10 -0.19 -12.94 10.71
CA GLN A 10 -1.43 -13.06 9.98
C GLN A 10 -1.12 -13.95 8.80
N ALA A 11 -1.93 -14.99 8.59
CA ALA A 11 -1.79 -15.83 7.42
C ALA A 11 -1.79 -14.93 6.18
N LEU A 12 -0.75 -15.07 5.34
CA LEU A 12 -0.58 -14.29 4.13
C LEU A 12 -1.03 -15.12 2.94
N VAL A 13 -1.73 -14.47 2.02
CA VAL A 13 -2.18 -15.08 0.77
C VAL A 13 -1.44 -14.40 -0.39
N ALA A 14 -0.84 -15.22 -1.24
CA ALA A 14 -0.23 -14.81 -2.50
C ALA A 14 -1.26 -14.88 -3.64
N TYR A 15 -1.29 -13.88 -4.52
CA TYR A 15 -2.06 -13.91 -5.77
C TYR A 15 -1.14 -13.68 -6.97
N GLU A 16 -1.38 -14.42 -8.05
CA GLU A 16 -0.58 -14.39 -9.29
C GLU A 16 -0.80 -13.08 -10.09
N PRO A 17 0.18 -12.64 -10.91
CA PRO A 17 0.17 -11.32 -11.57
C PRO A 17 -0.82 -11.16 -12.73
N ALA A 18 -1.37 -12.25 -13.27
CA ALA A 18 -2.16 -12.24 -14.50
C ALA A 18 -3.60 -11.69 -14.33
N ASP A 19 -4.07 -11.50 -13.10
CA ASP A 19 -5.48 -11.25 -12.80
C ASP A 19 -5.74 -9.94 -12.04
N TRP A 20 -5.08 -8.83 -12.41
CA TRP A 20 -5.42 -7.52 -11.79
C TRP A 20 -6.82 -7.01 -12.19
N ALA A 21 -7.31 -7.37 -13.39
CA ALA A 21 -8.67 -7.03 -13.81
C ALA A 21 -9.74 -7.97 -13.20
N ASP A 22 -9.34 -9.15 -12.70
CA ASP A 22 -10.21 -10.22 -12.20
C ASP A 22 -9.68 -10.82 -10.86
N CYS A 23 -9.26 -9.96 -9.93
CA CYS A 23 -8.78 -10.41 -8.61
C CYS A 23 -9.92 -11.12 -7.84
N PRO A 24 -9.75 -12.37 -7.36
CA PRO A 24 -10.64 -13.44 -7.80
C PRO A 24 -11.90 -13.64 -6.95
N THR A 25 -12.98 -13.98 -7.64
CA THR A 25 -14.18 -14.66 -7.12
C THR A 25 -13.95 -16.16 -6.85
N THR A 26 -12.72 -16.67 -6.83
CA THR A 26 -12.40 -18.05 -6.44
C THR A 26 -11.06 -18.19 -5.71
N PRO A 27 -10.96 -19.05 -4.67
CA PRO A 27 -9.81 -19.12 -3.77
C PRO A 27 -8.76 -20.14 -4.23
N SER A 28 -7.55 -19.68 -4.54
CA SER A 28 -6.35 -20.54 -4.54
C SER A 28 -5.27 -19.92 -3.64
N ALA A 29 -5.61 -19.77 -2.36
CA ALA A 29 -4.69 -19.30 -1.34
C ALA A 29 -3.60 -20.35 -1.07
N THR A 30 -2.38 -20.12 -1.55
CA THR A 30 -1.21 -20.86 -1.06
C THR A 30 -0.64 -20.07 0.11
N GLN A 31 -0.56 -20.66 1.31
CA GLN A 31 0.06 -20.04 2.49
C GLN A 31 1.49 -19.62 2.15
N ALA A 32 1.73 -18.32 1.99
CA ALA A 32 3.08 -17.80 1.78
C ALA A 32 3.79 -17.76 3.14
N GLY A 33 4.73 -18.69 3.35
CA GLY A 33 5.67 -18.60 4.48
C GLY A 33 6.48 -17.31 4.39
N LEU A 34 6.78 -16.71 5.55
CA LEU A 34 7.41 -15.39 5.78
C LEU A 34 8.85 -15.20 5.21
N GLY A 35 9.26 -15.91 4.16
CA GLY A 35 10.64 -15.97 3.67
C GLY A 35 10.92 -15.48 2.26
N LEU A 36 9.92 -15.09 1.45
CA LEU A 36 10.13 -14.77 0.02
C LEU A 36 9.28 -13.58 -0.44
N ILE A 37 9.61 -12.35 0.00
CA ILE A 37 8.73 -11.18 -0.25
C ILE A 37 9.34 -10.14 -1.23
N ALA A 38 10.60 -10.26 -1.64
CA ALA A 38 11.16 -9.34 -2.64
C ALA A 38 10.84 -9.75 -4.09
N LEU A 39 10.94 -11.05 -4.41
CA LEU A 39 10.84 -11.63 -5.76
C LEU A 39 9.48 -12.24 -6.11
N GLY A 40 8.52 -12.19 -5.17
CA GLY A 40 7.29 -12.97 -5.22
C GLY A 40 6.05 -12.22 -5.73
N PRO A 41 4.90 -12.92 -5.72
CA PRO A 41 3.57 -12.36 -5.99
C PRO A 41 3.20 -11.24 -5.01
N HIS A 42 2.13 -10.51 -5.32
CA HIS A 42 1.54 -9.60 -4.35
C HIS A 42 1.00 -10.37 -3.14
N LEU A 43 1.17 -9.79 -1.95
CA LEU A 43 0.80 -10.42 -0.69
C LEU A 43 -0.24 -9.58 0.05
N TRP A 44 -1.30 -10.23 0.51
CA TRP A 44 -2.34 -9.61 1.32
C TRP A 44 -2.66 -10.46 2.57
N PRO A 45 -3.12 -9.83 3.66
CA PRO A 45 -3.63 -10.55 4.82
C PRO A 45 -4.87 -11.39 4.49
N VAL A 46 -5.07 -12.54 5.15
CA VAL A 46 -6.30 -13.36 4.98
C VAL A 46 -7.61 -12.62 5.27
N THR A 47 -7.57 -11.56 6.08
CA THR A 47 -8.75 -10.75 6.39
C THR A 47 -8.99 -9.63 5.38
N TRP A 48 -8.12 -9.48 4.38
CA TRP A 48 -8.20 -8.42 3.38
C TRP A 48 -9.47 -8.53 2.54
N GLN A 49 -10.14 -7.40 2.35
CA GLN A 49 -11.20 -7.23 1.37
C GLN A 49 -10.66 -6.48 0.14
N PRO A 50 -11.22 -6.70 -1.07
CA PRO A 50 -10.74 -6.09 -2.32
C PRO A 50 -10.51 -4.57 -2.28
N ALA A 51 -11.33 -3.86 -1.53
CA ALA A 51 -11.25 -2.41 -1.43
C ALA A 51 -10.31 -1.93 -0.32
N ASP A 52 -9.83 -2.81 0.57
CA ASP A 52 -8.98 -2.40 1.68
C ASP A 52 -7.60 -1.94 1.22
N TRP A 53 -7.07 -0.99 1.99
CA TRP A 53 -5.77 -0.39 1.79
C TRP A 53 -4.86 -0.70 2.97
N LEU A 54 -3.58 -0.93 2.69
CA LEU A 54 -2.56 -1.05 3.73
C LEU A 54 -2.01 0.34 4.02
N VAL A 55 -2.15 0.79 5.26
CA VAL A 55 -1.70 2.10 5.70
C VAL A 55 -0.52 1.92 6.63
N ALA A 56 0.55 2.69 6.42
CA ALA A 56 1.69 2.70 7.34
C ALA A 56 1.33 3.42 8.63
N VAL A 57 1.58 2.79 9.77
CA VAL A 57 1.27 3.31 11.11
C VAL A 57 2.51 3.21 12.00
N LEU A 58 2.89 4.33 12.62
CA LEU A 58 4.01 4.41 13.57
C LEU A 58 3.48 4.99 14.89
N ALA A 59 3.64 4.24 15.99
CA ALA A 59 3.13 4.62 17.32
C ALA A 59 1.65 5.07 17.29
N ASP A 60 0.80 4.25 16.67
CA ASP A 60 -0.64 4.49 16.49
C ASP A 60 -1.01 5.71 15.62
N GLN A 61 -0.04 6.33 14.94
CA GLN A 61 -0.26 7.43 14.01
C GLN A 61 -0.01 7.04 12.56
N ILE A 62 -0.87 7.50 11.65
CA ILE A 62 -0.70 7.29 10.21
C ILE A 62 0.55 8.03 9.74
N VAL A 63 1.47 7.30 9.11
CA VAL A 63 2.68 7.88 8.53
C VAL A 63 2.30 8.83 7.40
N GLN A 64 2.81 10.04 7.50
CA GLN A 64 2.65 11.09 6.50
C GLN A 64 3.95 11.21 5.67
N GLN A 65 3.87 11.12 4.35
CA GLN A 65 5.00 11.40 3.45
C GLN A 65 4.62 12.45 2.41
N GLY A 66 5.64 12.99 1.75
CA GLY A 66 5.53 13.89 0.62
C GLY A 66 6.83 13.83 -0.19
N PRO A 67 6.87 14.45 -1.38
CA PRO A 67 8.10 14.59 -2.14
C PRO A 67 9.20 15.21 -1.28
N LEU A 68 10.44 14.82 -1.51
CA LEU A 68 11.58 15.38 -0.79
C LEU A 68 11.60 16.91 -0.98
N GLY A 69 11.61 17.66 0.13
CA GLY A 69 11.59 19.13 0.10
C GLY A 69 10.21 19.76 -0.10
N SER A 70 9.13 18.98 -0.24
CA SER A 70 7.76 19.51 -0.27
C SER A 70 7.19 19.71 1.14
N PRO A 71 6.50 20.84 1.42
CA PRO A 71 5.73 21.01 2.65
C PRO A 71 4.43 20.19 2.62
N VAL A 72 3.98 19.76 1.45
CA VAL A 72 2.77 18.94 1.31
C VAL A 72 3.09 17.53 1.79
N ARG A 73 2.34 17.08 2.80
CA ARG A 73 2.43 15.73 3.34
C ARG A 73 1.04 15.12 3.41
N GLY A 74 0.98 13.81 3.20
CA GLY A 74 -0.25 13.06 3.19
C GLY A 74 -0.04 11.63 3.67
N PRO A 75 -1.12 10.95 4.10
CA PRO A 75 -1.11 9.53 4.42
C PRO A 75 -0.47 8.68 3.33
N VAL A 76 0.31 7.68 3.73
CA VAL A 76 0.90 6.71 2.79
C VAL A 76 0.12 5.41 2.81
N LEU A 77 -0.39 5.04 1.64
CA LEU A 77 -1.12 3.82 1.37
C LEU A 77 -0.31 2.92 0.44
N PHE A 78 -0.45 1.61 0.63
CA PHE A 78 0.23 0.58 -0.15
C PHE A 78 -0.79 -0.34 -0.82
N CYS A 79 -0.49 -0.76 -2.05
CA CYS A 79 -1.36 -1.71 -2.76
C CYS A 79 -1.35 -3.12 -2.16
N CYS A 80 -0.24 -3.53 -1.53
CA CYS A 80 -0.02 -4.85 -0.95
C CYS A 80 1.17 -4.82 0.03
N LEU A 81 1.40 -5.92 0.77
CA LEU A 81 2.51 -6.02 1.72
C LEU A 81 3.88 -6.05 1.03
N LYS A 82 3.96 -6.59 -0.19
CA LYS A 82 5.19 -6.52 -0.99
C LYS A 82 5.62 -5.06 -1.24
N ALA A 83 4.68 -4.19 -1.61
CA ALA A 83 4.99 -2.78 -1.82
C ALA A 83 5.47 -2.09 -0.53
N PHE A 84 4.83 -2.41 0.59
CA PHE A 84 5.25 -1.94 1.91
C PHE A 84 6.68 -2.42 2.24
N ASP A 85 6.98 -3.70 2.09
CA ASP A 85 8.29 -4.26 2.42
C ASP A 85 9.41 -3.76 1.51
N LEU A 86 9.15 -3.63 0.20
CA LEU A 86 10.11 -3.04 -0.74
C LEU A 86 10.41 -1.58 -0.37
N GLN A 87 9.41 -0.79 0.06
CA GLN A 87 9.61 0.59 0.47
C GLN A 87 10.56 0.68 1.68
N ARG A 88 10.40 -0.25 2.64
CA ARG A 88 11.28 -0.33 3.82
C ARG A 88 12.71 -0.72 3.44
N GLN A 89 12.87 -1.60 2.45
CA GLN A 89 14.18 -2.03 1.94
C GLN A 89 14.90 -0.93 1.19
N TYR A 90 14.20 -0.19 0.31
CA TYR A 90 14.79 0.89 -0.49
C TYR A 90 15.06 2.15 0.34
N TYR A 91 14.26 2.42 1.37
CA TYR A 91 14.39 3.61 2.20
C TYR A 91 14.41 3.27 3.70
N PRO A 92 15.48 2.62 4.20
CA PRO A 92 15.56 2.15 5.59
C PRO A 92 15.58 3.27 6.64
N ALA A 93 15.89 4.51 6.23
CA ALA A 93 15.86 5.69 7.09
C ALA A 93 14.48 6.39 7.12
N SER A 94 13.50 5.94 6.33
CA SER A 94 12.18 6.58 6.25
C SER A 94 11.30 6.25 7.47
N GLY A 95 10.28 7.08 7.71
CA GLY A 95 9.25 6.78 8.73
C GLY A 95 8.49 5.48 8.44
N VAL A 96 8.36 5.09 7.16
CA VAL A 96 7.75 3.81 6.75
C VAL A 96 8.63 2.63 7.16
N ALA A 97 9.96 2.75 7.15
CA ALA A 97 10.86 1.67 7.56
C ALA A 97 10.64 1.19 9.00
N GLN A 98 10.20 2.11 9.86
CA GLN A 98 9.94 1.89 11.28
C GLN A 98 8.46 1.62 11.59
N ALA A 99 7.58 1.80 10.60
CA ALA A 99 6.15 1.63 10.77
C ALA A 99 5.75 0.15 10.73
N ASP A 100 4.62 -0.13 11.36
CA ASP A 100 3.81 -1.31 11.06
C ASP A 100 2.78 -0.94 9.98
N TRP A 101 2.01 -1.93 9.52
CA TRP A 101 0.90 -1.70 8.60
C TRP A 101 -0.44 -1.97 9.30
N ARG A 102 -1.47 -1.27 8.84
CA ARG A 102 -2.86 -1.50 9.26
C ARG A 102 -3.75 -1.60 8.03
N LEU A 103 -4.54 -2.67 7.99
CA LEU A 103 -5.60 -2.83 7.01
C LEU A 103 -6.71 -1.80 7.29
N THR A 104 -7.04 -0.99 6.31
CA THR A 104 -7.93 0.17 6.46
C THR A 104 -8.96 0.19 5.34
N GLN A 105 -10.23 0.38 5.67
CA GLN A 105 -11.32 0.45 4.70
C GLN A 105 -11.31 1.78 3.93
N PRO A 106 -11.77 1.81 2.66
CA PRO A 106 -11.88 3.04 1.88
C PRO A 106 -12.64 4.14 2.62
N ALA A 107 -13.76 3.80 3.27
CA ALA A 107 -14.58 4.77 3.99
C ALA A 107 -13.80 5.50 5.10
N GLU A 108 -12.90 4.82 5.80
CA GLU A 108 -12.03 5.44 6.79
C GLU A 108 -11.01 6.37 6.12
N VAL A 109 -10.39 5.95 5.01
CA VAL A 109 -9.45 6.78 4.26
C VAL A 109 -10.14 8.03 3.67
N GLU A 110 -11.38 7.89 3.22
CA GLU A 110 -12.20 9.01 2.73
C GLU A 110 -12.46 10.05 3.83
N THR A 111 -12.55 9.65 5.10
CA THR A 111 -12.66 10.62 6.20
C THR A 111 -11.42 11.49 6.34
N TRP A 112 -10.25 10.98 5.94
CA TRP A 112 -9.01 11.76 5.90
C TRP A 112 -9.00 12.66 4.67
N ALA A 113 -9.49 12.18 3.53
CA ALA A 113 -9.55 12.94 2.28
C ALA A 113 -10.59 14.08 2.28
N GLY A 114 -11.41 14.23 3.33
CA GLY A 114 -12.53 15.16 3.39
C GLY A 114 -12.20 16.66 3.35
N SER A 115 -10.92 17.05 3.30
CA SER A 115 -10.50 18.42 3.02
C SER A 115 -9.91 18.52 1.62
N GLU A 116 -10.32 19.52 0.83
CA GLU A 116 -9.89 19.69 -0.58
C GLU A 116 -8.37 19.86 -0.76
N GLN A 117 -7.62 20.05 0.33
CA GLN A 117 -6.17 20.21 0.34
C GLN A 117 -5.41 18.93 0.72
N GLN A 118 -6.12 17.84 1.04
CA GLN A 118 -5.47 16.62 1.52
C GLN A 118 -5.11 15.68 0.38
N VAL A 119 -3.81 15.53 0.17
CA VAL A 119 -3.22 14.58 -0.77
C VAL A 119 -3.04 13.23 -0.05
N ILE A 120 -3.28 12.13 -0.76
CA ILE A 120 -2.95 10.78 -0.32
C ILE A 120 -1.85 10.23 -1.23
N TYR A 121 -0.80 9.67 -0.64
CA TYR A 121 0.31 9.06 -1.37
C TYR A 121 0.10 7.56 -1.48
N PHE A 122 -0.03 7.06 -2.70
CA PHE A 122 -0.09 5.64 -2.98
C PHE A 122 1.28 5.16 -3.43
N VAL A 123 1.79 4.12 -2.77
CA VAL A 123 2.97 3.36 -3.18
C VAL A 123 2.51 1.99 -3.67
N PHE A 124 2.85 1.64 -4.90
CA PHE A 124 2.40 0.40 -5.54
C PHE A 124 3.50 -0.26 -6.34
N CYS A 125 3.36 -1.57 -6.58
CA CYS A 125 4.33 -2.32 -7.37
C CYS A 125 4.33 -1.82 -8.82
N ASP A 126 5.53 -1.68 -9.41
CA ASP A 126 5.68 -1.34 -10.82
C ASP A 126 5.21 -2.53 -11.69
N PRO A 127 4.21 -2.36 -12.57
CA PRO A 127 3.76 -3.44 -13.45
C PRO A 127 4.83 -3.90 -14.45
N VAL A 128 5.86 -3.09 -14.69
CA VAL A 128 6.95 -3.40 -15.65
C VAL A 128 8.18 -3.98 -14.95
N ARG A 129 8.51 -3.49 -13.75
CA ARG A 129 9.71 -3.90 -13.01
C ARG A 129 9.31 -4.72 -11.79
N TRP A 130 9.65 -6.01 -11.77
CA TRP A 130 9.22 -6.94 -10.72
C TRP A 130 9.60 -6.51 -9.28
N ALA A 131 10.72 -5.79 -9.12
CA ALA A 131 11.18 -5.21 -7.86
C ALA A 131 10.87 -3.71 -7.75
N GLY A 132 10.38 -3.08 -8.82
CA GLY A 132 10.16 -1.64 -8.86
C GLY A 132 8.95 -1.24 -8.02
N LEU A 133 9.05 -0.03 -7.45
CA LEU A 133 7.93 0.66 -6.86
C LEU A 133 7.60 1.91 -7.66
N ARG A 134 6.33 2.30 -7.58
CA ARG A 134 5.83 3.57 -8.07
C ARG A 134 5.12 4.30 -6.96
N ALA A 135 5.23 5.62 -6.96
CA ALA A 135 4.47 6.49 -6.08
C ALA A 135 3.64 7.48 -6.88
N ILE A 136 2.42 7.72 -6.43
CA ILE A 136 1.56 8.77 -6.97
C ILE A 136 0.83 9.47 -5.84
N ALA A 137 0.75 10.79 -5.95
CA ALA A 137 0.03 11.65 -5.01
C ALA A 137 -1.33 12.00 -5.63
N LEU A 138 -2.42 11.62 -4.97
CA LEU A 138 -3.78 11.82 -5.48
C LEU A 138 -4.61 12.69 -4.55
N GLN A 139 -5.52 13.46 -5.15
CA GLN A 139 -6.49 14.30 -4.46
C GLN A 139 -7.80 14.41 -5.28
N GLY A 140 -8.87 14.90 -4.66
CA GLY A 140 -10.12 15.18 -5.34
C GLY A 140 -10.82 13.94 -5.93
N PRO A 141 -11.56 14.08 -7.04
CA PRO A 141 -12.35 12.97 -7.60
C PRO A 141 -11.52 11.74 -7.98
N LEU A 142 -10.30 11.95 -8.49
CA LEU A 142 -9.41 10.85 -8.87
C LEU A 142 -8.98 10.01 -7.66
N LEU A 143 -8.78 10.64 -6.50
CA LEU A 143 -8.52 9.93 -5.25
C LEU A 143 -9.70 9.02 -4.88
N THR A 144 -10.93 9.54 -4.95
CA THR A 144 -12.14 8.77 -4.64
C THR A 144 -12.32 7.58 -5.58
N GLU A 145 -12.11 7.76 -6.88
CA GLU A 145 -12.17 6.67 -7.87
C GLU A 145 -11.17 5.57 -7.55
N VAL A 146 -9.93 5.94 -7.19
CA VAL A 146 -8.89 4.98 -6.82
C VAL A 146 -9.21 4.28 -5.50
N LEU A 147 -9.59 5.02 -4.46
CA LEU A 147 -9.92 4.46 -3.14
C LEU A 147 -11.04 3.42 -3.22
N ARG A 148 -12.04 3.68 -4.06
CA ARG A 148 -13.18 2.79 -4.31
C ARG A 148 -12.89 1.71 -5.35
N ARG A 149 -11.64 1.59 -5.83
CA ARG A 149 -11.21 0.64 -6.87
C ARG A 149 -11.99 0.75 -8.18
N GLN A 150 -12.59 1.90 -8.45
CA GLN A 150 -13.26 2.20 -9.74
C GLN A 150 -12.23 2.49 -10.83
N ARG A 151 -11.04 2.94 -10.42
CA ARG A 151 -9.87 3.10 -11.29
C ARG A 151 -8.66 2.36 -10.69
N PRO A 152 -8.01 1.45 -11.43
CA PRO A 152 -6.78 0.80 -10.97
C PRO A 152 -5.61 1.79 -10.94
N LEU A 153 -4.71 1.64 -9.96
CA LEU A 153 -3.52 2.51 -9.79
C LEU A 153 -2.57 2.42 -10.98
N GLU A 154 -2.53 1.28 -11.64
CA GLU A 154 -1.59 0.94 -12.71
C GLU A 154 -1.95 1.67 -14.00
N SER A 155 -3.23 2.02 -14.19
CA SER A 155 -3.64 2.93 -15.27
C SER A 155 -3.04 4.34 -15.11
N LEU A 156 -2.54 4.67 -13.91
CA LEU A 156 -1.90 5.95 -13.59
C LEU A 156 -0.37 5.86 -13.63
N THR A 157 0.19 4.74 -14.08
CA THR A 157 1.65 4.50 -14.13
C THR A 157 2.41 5.60 -14.86
N ALA A 158 1.85 6.17 -15.93
CA ALA A 158 2.47 7.26 -16.70
C ALA A 158 2.61 8.57 -15.91
N TYR A 159 1.88 8.73 -14.81
CA TYR A 159 1.87 9.90 -13.93
C TYR A 159 2.53 9.61 -12.58
N ALA A 160 3.03 8.39 -12.38
CA ALA A 160 3.62 7.94 -11.13
C ALA A 160 5.15 7.97 -11.21
N ASP A 161 5.76 8.51 -10.16
CA ASP A 161 7.21 8.56 -10.02
C ASP A 161 7.75 7.16 -9.72
N LEU A 162 8.93 6.85 -10.28
CA LEU A 162 9.68 5.66 -9.91
C LEU A 162 10.25 5.83 -8.49
N VAL A 163 10.06 4.80 -7.69
CA VAL A 163 10.54 4.71 -6.31
C VAL A 163 11.59 3.60 -6.29
N GLY A 164 12.85 3.99 -6.50
CA GLY A 164 13.98 3.06 -6.69
C GLY A 164 14.56 3.11 -8.10
#